data_AF-A0A954VD69-F1
#
_entry.id   AF-A0A954VD69-F1
#
_cell.length_a   1.000
_cell.length_b   1.000
_cell.length_c   1.000
_cell.angle_alpha   90.00
_cell.angle_beta   90.00
_cell.angle_gamma   90.00
#
_symmetry.space_group_name_H-M   'P 1'
#
loop_
_entity.id
_entity.type
_entity.pdbx_description
1 polymer ?
#
loop_
_entity_poly.entity_id
_entity_poly.type
_entity_poly.pdbx_seq_one_letter_code
_entity_poly.pdbx_strand_id
1 'polypeptide(L)'
;MQRFLLIWSRAVRLRCPSCGQGKLFRGWFSMHAKCQECGLTFEREPGFYLGAIYFNYGLTALLITILYPVSTLVGGWDRQFALGICVTIAVLFPLAYFRHARSLWLGFDHFVDPRVQDKS
;
A
#
# COMPACT_ATOMS: atom_id res chain seq x y z
N MET A 1 -2.53 11.30 18.57
CA MET A 1 -1.56 10.24 18.19
C MET A 1 -2.15 8.82 18.19
N GLN A 2 -2.95 8.42 19.18
CA GLN A 2 -3.49 7.04 19.27
C GLN A 2 -4.41 6.62 18.10
N ARG A 3 -5.26 7.52 17.58
CA ARG A 3 -6.13 7.23 16.42
C ARG A 3 -5.35 6.89 15.15
N PHE A 4 -4.25 7.60 14.91
CA PHE A 4 -3.37 7.37 13.76
C PHE A 4 -2.79 5.95 13.81
N LEU A 5 -2.20 5.56 14.94
CA LEU A 5 -1.61 4.22 15.11
C LEU A 5 -2.65 3.10 14.96
N LEU A 6 -3.86 3.31 15.47
CA LEU A 6 -4.95 2.34 15.31
C LEU A 6 -5.33 2.14 13.84
N ILE A 7 -5.53 3.23 13.09
CA ILE A 7 -5.87 3.18 11.66
C ILE A 7 -4.72 2.54 10.86
N TRP A 8 -3.48 2.93 11.15
CA TRP A 8 -2.29 2.33 10.54
C TRP A 8 -2.21 0.82 10.81
N SER A 9 -2.46 0.38 12.05
CA SER A 9 -2.46 -1.04 12.39
C SER A 9 -3.54 -1.84 11.66
N ARG A 10 -4.68 -1.21 11.35
CA ARG A 10 -5.77 -1.82 10.57
C ARG A 10 -5.39 -1.89 9.09
N ALA A 11 -4.76 -0.84 8.56
CA ALA A 11 -4.28 -0.79 7.19
C ALA A 11 -3.19 -1.84 6.92
N VAL A 12 -2.23 -2.02 7.83
CA VAL A 12 -1.22 -3.09 7.71
C VAL A 12 -1.87 -4.47 7.72
N ARG A 13 -2.94 -4.65 8.50
CA ARG A 13 -3.73 -5.89 8.57
C ARG A 13 -4.75 -6.07 7.44
N LEU A 14 -4.77 -5.17 6.44
CA LEU A 14 -5.71 -5.19 5.31
C LEU A 14 -7.19 -5.20 5.76
N ARG A 15 -7.47 -4.48 6.85
CA ARG A 15 -8.81 -4.33 7.45
C ARG A 15 -9.35 -2.92 7.24
N CYS A 16 -10.68 -2.81 7.26
CA CYS A 16 -11.38 -1.54 7.11
C CYS A 16 -10.86 -0.50 8.13
N PRO A 17 -10.45 0.71 7.71
CA PRO A 17 -9.91 1.71 8.63
C PRO A 17 -10.95 2.21 9.63
N SER A 18 -12.23 2.25 9.24
CA SER A 18 -13.35 2.69 10.08
C SER A 18 -13.73 1.64 11.14
N CYS A 19 -14.20 0.45 10.73
CA CYS A 19 -14.69 -0.57 11.68
C CYS A 19 -13.63 -1.56 12.16
N GLY A 20 -12.50 -1.72 11.47
CA GLY A 20 -11.45 -2.68 11.81
C GLY A 20 -11.77 -4.16 11.56
N GLN A 21 -13.02 -4.51 11.24
CA GLN A 21 -13.46 -5.89 11.08
C GLN A 21 -13.54 -6.34 9.61
N GLY A 22 -14.07 -5.49 8.71
CA GLY A 22 -14.23 -5.84 7.30
C GLY A 22 -12.90 -6.06 6.58
N LYS A 23 -12.83 -7.07 5.72
CA LYS A 23 -11.67 -7.35 4.86
C LYS A 23 -11.69 -6.45 3.63
N LEU A 24 -10.54 -5.86 3.27
CA LEU A 24 -10.44 -5.04 2.06
C LEU A 24 -10.47 -5.88 0.78
N PHE A 25 -9.77 -7.03 0.81
CA PHE A 25 -9.55 -7.85 -0.36
C PHE A 25 -10.30 -9.19 -0.25
N ARG A 26 -11.00 -9.56 -1.33
CA ARG A 26 -11.67 -10.86 -1.48
C ARG A 26 -10.73 -11.94 -2.00
N GLY A 27 -9.77 -11.55 -2.84
CA GLY A 27 -8.74 -12.42 -3.41
C GLY A 27 -7.38 -11.75 -3.40
N TRP A 28 -6.43 -12.26 -4.19
CA TRP A 28 -5.09 -11.66 -4.31
C TRP A 28 -5.13 -10.29 -4.99
N PHE A 29 -5.90 -10.13 -6.07
CA PHE A 29 -6.00 -8.87 -6.82
C PHE A 29 -7.38 -8.20 -6.76
N SER A 30 -8.37 -8.89 -6.21
CA SER A 30 -9.75 -8.38 -6.14
C SER A 30 -10.02 -7.71 -4.80
N MET A 31 -10.34 -6.42 -4.86
CA MET A 31 -10.73 -5.59 -3.71
C MET A 31 -12.26 -5.47 -3.66
N HIS A 32 -12.84 -5.44 -2.46
CA HIS A 32 -14.26 -5.15 -2.31
C HIS A 32 -14.54 -3.68 -2.66
N ALA A 33 -15.72 -3.40 -3.24
CA ALA A 33 -16.15 -2.01 -3.47
C ALA A 33 -16.57 -1.33 -2.15
N LYS A 34 -17.17 -2.10 -1.24
CA LYS A 34 -17.70 -1.63 0.05
C LYS A 34 -17.36 -2.60 1.17
N CYS A 35 -17.26 -2.09 2.39
CA CYS A 35 -17.11 -2.90 3.60
C CYS A 35 -18.41 -3.65 3.90
N GLN A 36 -18.34 -4.96 4.12
CA GLN A 36 -19.50 -5.78 4.45
C GLN A 36 -20.08 -5.50 5.85
N GLU A 37 -19.26 -5.00 6.78
CA GLU A 37 -19.66 -4.76 8.17
C GLU A 37 -20.26 -3.36 8.39
N CYS A 38 -19.58 -2.32 7.90
CA CYS A 38 -19.97 -0.93 8.12
C CYS A 38 -20.46 -0.20 6.88
N GLY A 39 -20.52 -0.85 5.71
CA GLY A 39 -20.97 -0.24 4.46
C GLY A 39 -19.95 0.66 3.76
N LEU A 40 -18.91 1.13 4.46
CA LEU A 40 -17.91 2.08 3.95
C LEU A 40 -17.46 1.74 2.52
N THR A 41 -17.62 2.69 1.61
CA THR A 41 -17.16 2.55 0.23
C THR A 41 -15.65 2.75 0.18
N PHE A 42 -14.91 1.73 -0.30
CA PHE A 42 -13.45 1.74 -0.34
C PHE A 42 -12.89 2.52 -1.53
N GLU A 43 -13.63 2.60 -2.63
CA GLU A 43 -13.27 3.43 -3.78
C GLU A 43 -14.26 4.58 -3.89
N ARG A 44 -13.83 5.78 -3.46
CA ARG A 44 -14.68 6.97 -3.42
C ARG A 44 -14.97 7.51 -4.82
N GLU A 45 -13.91 7.61 -5.61
CA GLU A 45 -13.89 8.25 -6.92
C GLU A 45 -13.09 7.37 -7.89
N PRO A 46 -13.44 7.38 -9.18
CA PRO A 46 -12.64 6.69 -10.18
C PRO A 46 -11.21 7.25 -10.15
N GLY A 47 -10.22 6.38 -9.97
CA GLY A 47 -8.81 6.78 -9.88
C GLY A 47 -8.32 7.13 -8.47
N PHE A 48 -9.12 6.90 -7.42
CA PHE A 48 -8.70 7.10 -6.02
C PHE A 48 -7.34 6.46 -5.68
N TYR A 49 -7.03 5.30 -6.26
CA TYR A 49 -5.79 4.56 -6.03
C TYR A 49 -4.58 5.06 -6.83
N LEU A 50 -4.70 6.13 -7.63
CA LEU A 50 -3.55 6.74 -8.31
C LEU A 50 -2.50 7.20 -7.29
N GLY A 51 -2.92 7.80 -6.17
CA GLY A 51 -2.01 8.15 -5.08
C GLY A 51 -1.26 6.92 -4.55
N ALA A 52 -1.97 5.82 -4.31
CA ALA A 52 -1.36 4.57 -3.86
C ALA A 52 -0.30 4.02 -4.84
N ILE A 53 -0.53 4.18 -6.16
CA ILE A 53 0.42 3.81 -7.21
C ILE A 53 1.67 4.69 -7.14
N TYR A 54 1.52 6.01 -7.00
CA TYR A 54 2.66 6.93 -6.86
C TYR A 54 3.48 6.62 -5.60
N PHE A 55 2.83 6.32 -4.48
CA PHE A 55 3.53 5.88 -3.26
C PHE A 55 4.32 4.60 -3.46
N ASN A 56 3.72 3.60 -4.12
CA ASN A 56 4.38 2.34 -4.42
C ASN A 56 5.58 2.53 -5.37
N TYR A 57 5.39 3.31 -6.44
CA TYR A 57 6.43 3.64 -7.40
C TYR A 57 7.58 4.41 -6.76
N GLY A 58 7.27 5.48 -6.00
CA GLY A 58 8.27 6.29 -5.33
C GLY A 58 9.12 5.48 -4.34
N LEU A 59 8.49 4.60 -3.56
CA LEU A 59 9.20 3.72 -2.63
C LEU A 59 10.10 2.72 -3.36
N THR A 60 9.62 2.14 -4.46
CA THR A 60 10.40 1.19 -5.28
C THR A 60 11.59 1.87 -5.94
N ALA A 61 11.37 3.04 -6.54
CA ALA A 61 12.41 3.83 -7.18
C ALA A 61 13.48 4.26 -6.17
N LEU A 62 13.07 4.74 -4.99
CA LEU A 62 13.99 5.10 -3.92
C LEU A 62 14.82 3.90 -3.46
N LEU A 63 14.18 2.74 -3.28
CA LEU A 63 14.86 1.53 -2.84
C LEU A 63 15.90 1.07 -3.86
N ILE A 64 15.59 1.08 -5.16
CA ILE A 64 16.55 0.74 -6.22
C ILE A 64 17.67 1.78 -6.30
N THR A 65 17.33 3.07 -6.22
CA THR A 65 18.30 4.18 -6.31
C THR A 65 19.33 4.13 -5.19
N ILE A 66 18.96 3.62 -4.01
CA ILE A 66 19.90 3.42 -2.89
C ILE A 66 20.62 2.07 -3.04
N LEU A 67 19.89 0.99 -3.32
CA LEU A 67 20.43 -0.36 -3.35
C LEU A 67 21.52 -0.54 -4.42
N TYR A 68 21.32 0.01 -5.62
CA TYR A 68 22.26 -0.14 -6.71
C TYR A 68 23.65 0.45 -6.39
N PRO A 69 23.81 1.76 -6.09
CA PRO A 69 25.12 2.31 -5.77
C PRO A 69 25.71 1.70 -4.50
N VAL A 70 24.92 1.36 -3.47
CA VAL A 70 25.45 0.72 -2.26
C VAL A 70 26.02 -0.66 -2.58
N SER A 71 25.31 -1.49 -3.34
CA SER A 71 25.78 -2.82 -3.71
C SER A 71 27.03 -2.78 -4.59
N THR A 72 27.13 -1.83 -5.53
CA THR A 72 28.27 -1.75 -6.45
C THR A 72 29.48 -0.98 -5.90
N LEU A 73 29.26 0.09 -5.12
CA LEU A 73 30.34 0.97 -4.64
C LEU A 73 30.88 0.56 -3.26
N VAL A 74 30.01 0.04 -2.39
CA VAL A 74 30.37 -0.34 -1.01
C VAL A 74 30.44 -1.86 -0.88
N GLY A 75 29.47 -2.58 -1.45
CA GLY A 75 29.39 -4.04 -1.35
C GLY A 75 30.37 -4.78 -2.27
N GLY A 76 30.92 -4.12 -3.29
CA GLY A 76 31.81 -4.75 -4.27
C GLY A 76 31.14 -5.84 -5.12
N TRP A 77 29.81 -5.82 -5.24
CA TRP A 77 29.08 -6.81 -6.02
C TRP A 77 29.36 -6.63 -7.51
N ASP A 78 29.37 -7.75 -8.23
CA ASP A 78 29.42 -7.69 -9.70
C ASP A 78 28.22 -6.89 -10.23
N ARG A 79 28.47 -6.06 -11.24
CA ARG A 79 27.45 -5.12 -11.77
C ARG A 79 26.26 -5.87 -12.35
N GLN A 80 26.47 -7.01 -13.01
CA GLN A 80 25.38 -7.79 -13.59
C GLN A 80 24.54 -8.44 -12.50
N PHE A 81 25.19 -8.93 -11.43
CA PHE A 81 24.50 -9.48 -10.27
C PHE A 81 23.66 -8.42 -9.53
N ALA A 82 24.24 -7.24 -9.27
CA ALA A 82 23.55 -6.12 -8.64
C ALA A 82 22.35 -5.63 -9.47
N LEU A 83 22.50 -5.52 -10.80
CA LEU A 83 21.41 -5.19 -11.71
C LEU A 83 20.31 -6.25 -11.70
N GLY A 84 20.67 -7.54 -11.74
CA GLY A 84 19.70 -8.64 -11.69
C GLY A 84 18.83 -8.59 -10.43
N ILE A 85 19.43 -8.30 -9.27
CA ILE A 85 18.71 -8.12 -8.01
C ILE A 85 17.81 -6.89 -8.06
N CYS A 86 18.32 -5.76 -8.55
CA CYS A 86 17.53 -4.53 -8.67
C CYS A 86 16.29 -4.72 -9.56
N VAL A 87 16.44 -5.37 -10.72
CA VAL A 87 15.33 -5.69 -11.62
C VAL A 87 14.33 -6.64 -10.96
N THR A 88 14.82 -7.67 -10.27
CA THR A 88 13.96 -8.62 -9.55
C THR A 88 13.12 -7.90 -8.50
N ILE A 89 13.74 -7.00 -7.72
CA ILE A 89 13.05 -6.18 -6.73
C ILE A 89 12.08 -5.20 -7.40
N ALA A 90 12.48 -4.57 -8.51
CA ALA A 90 11.63 -3.63 -9.25
C ALA A 90 10.30 -4.24 -9.71
N VAL A 91 10.27 -5.55 -9.95
CA VAL A 91 9.06 -6.26 -10.36
C VAL A 91 8.32 -6.84 -9.15
N LEU A 92 9.02 -7.57 -8.29
CA LEU A 92 8.39 -8.31 -7.19
C LEU A 92 7.90 -7.39 -6.08
N PHE A 93 8.62 -6.31 -5.76
CA PHE A 93 8.27 -5.42 -4.66
C PHE A 93 6.96 -4.67 -4.93
N PRO A 94 6.74 -4.01 -6.09
CA PRO A 94 5.44 -3.42 -6.41
C PRO A 94 4.30 -4.43 -6.36
N LEU A 95 4.51 -5.63 -6.92
CA LEU A 95 3.52 -6.70 -6.98
C LEU A 95 3.19 -7.31 -5.61
N ALA A 96 4.11 -7.27 -4.64
CA ALA A 96 3.81 -7.66 -3.27
C ALA A 96 3.16 -6.50 -2.50
N TYR A 97 3.66 -5.28 -2.71
CA TYR A 97 3.32 -4.11 -1.91
C TYR A 97 2.05 -3.39 -2.38
N PHE A 98 1.50 -3.68 -3.57
CA PHE A 98 0.29 -2.98 -4.06
C PHE A 98 -0.91 -3.10 -3.10
N ARG A 99 -1.08 -4.25 -2.46
CA ARG A 99 -2.17 -4.49 -1.49
C ARG A 99 -2.04 -3.55 -0.29
N HIS A 100 -0.82 -3.47 0.22
CA HIS A 100 -0.49 -2.61 1.35
C HIS A 100 -0.56 -1.14 0.96
N ALA A 101 -0.06 -0.76 -0.22
CA ALA A 101 -0.16 0.61 -0.72
C ALA A 101 -1.61 1.08 -0.82
N ARG A 102 -2.51 0.28 -1.41
CA ARG A 102 -3.95 0.60 -1.46
C ARG A 102 -4.57 0.71 -0.07
N SER A 103 -4.23 -0.21 0.83
CA SER A 103 -4.78 -0.20 2.19
C SER A 103 -4.26 0.97 3.04
N LEU A 104 -2.98 1.32 2.90
CA LEU A 104 -2.36 2.45 3.58
C LEU A 104 -2.92 3.77 3.07
N TRP A 105 -3.08 3.91 1.75
CA TRP A 105 -3.71 5.08 1.14
C TRP A 105 -5.14 5.27 1.63
N LEU A 106 -5.95 4.20 1.64
CA LEU A 106 -7.31 4.25 2.17
C LEU A 106 -7.36 4.61 3.67
N GLY A 107 -6.42 4.08 4.46
CA GLY A 107 -6.31 4.43 5.88
C GLY A 107 -5.89 5.87 6.10
N PHE A 108 -4.95 6.37 5.31
CA PHE A 108 -4.50 7.77 5.35
C PHE A 108 -5.64 8.73 4.95
N ASP A 109 -6.31 8.46 3.83
CA ASP A 109 -7.47 9.23 3.40
C ASP A 109 -8.58 9.23 4.45
N HIS A 110 -8.89 8.08 5.05
CA HIS A 110 -9.88 8.03 6.15
C HIS A 110 -9.44 8.79 7.41
N PHE A 111 -8.13 8.90 7.67
CA PHE A 111 -7.63 9.69 8.78
C PHE A 111 -7.76 11.20 8.50
N VAL A 112 -7.51 11.64 7.26
CA VAL A 112 -7.62 13.04 6.84
C VAL A 112 -9.08 13.47 6.70
N ASP A 113 -9.90 12.66 6.04
CA ASP A 113 -11.32 12.87 5.82
C ASP A 113 -12.12 11.63 6.27
N PRO A 114 -12.46 11.53 7.57
CA PRO A 114 -13.20 10.40 8.11
C PRO A 114 -14.67 10.46 7.68
N ARG A 115 -15.03 9.70 6.65
CA ARG A 115 -16.43 9.49 6.27
C ARG A 115 -17.03 8.33 7.05
N VAL A 116 -18.01 8.64 7.89
CA VAL A 116 -18.92 7.65 8.50
C VAL A 116 -20.10 7.51 7.55
N GLN A 117 -20.36 6.30 7.06
CA GLN A 117 -21.62 6.04 6.38
C GLN A 117 -22.64 5.65 7.45
N ASP A 118 -23.58 6.55 7.71
CA ASP A 118 -24.74 6.24 8.53
C ASP A 118 -25.57 5.18 7.81
N LYS A 119 -25.76 4.03 8.46
CA LYS A 119 -26.72 3.02 8.01
C LYS A 119 -28.11 3.60 8.27
N SER A 120 -28.70 4.26 7.28
CA SER A 120 -30.12 4.62 7.27
C SER A 120 -30.99 3.36 7.11
#